data_AF-A0A1Z4MZY4-F1
#
_entry.id   AF-A0A1Z4MZY4-F1
#
_cell.length_a   1.000
_cell.length_b   1.000
_cell.length_c   1.000
_cell.angle_alpha   90.00
_cell.angle_beta   90.00
_cell.angle_gamma   90.00
#
_symmetry.space_group_name_H-M   'P 1'
#
loop_
_entity.id
_entity.type
_entity.pdbx_description
1 polymer ?
#
loop_
_entity_poly.entity_id
_entity_poly.type
_entity_poly.pdbx_seq_one_letter_code
_entity_poly.pdbx_strand_id
1 'polypeptide(L)'
;MGVVKNKTEMLKVECDRWNESASILREKALKAEHARTRERLMALYEICNGKSATQVGRSTGRNPQTIMEWVHRYNRSGAETLKYRHTGGYTPLFHHR
;
A
#
# COMPACT_ATOMS: atom_id res chain seq x y z
N MET A 1 -18.52 -11.44 27.55
CA MET A 1 -18.09 -10.06 27.22
C MET A 1 -16.57 -10.06 27.06
N GLY A 2 -16.08 -10.34 25.84
CA GLY A 2 -14.65 -10.25 25.55
C GLY A 2 -14.33 -8.81 25.19
N VAL A 3 -13.70 -8.08 26.11
CA VAL A 3 -13.14 -6.76 25.79
C VAL A 3 -12.03 -7.00 24.76
N VAL A 4 -12.36 -6.79 23.48
CA VAL A 4 -11.37 -6.69 22.41
C VAL A 4 -10.47 -5.55 22.83
N LYS A 5 -9.27 -5.89 23.29
CA LYS A 5 -8.25 -4.92 23.64
C LYS A 5 -7.88 -4.21 22.34
N ASN A 6 -8.54 -3.09 22.05
CA ASN A 6 -8.10 -2.11 21.06
C ASN A 6 -6.84 -1.44 21.61
N LYS A 7 -5.76 -2.22 21.64
CA LYS A 7 -4.42 -1.70 21.79
C LYS A 7 -4.22 -0.83 20.55
N THR A 8 -3.82 0.41 20.73
CA THR A 8 -3.36 1.30 19.66
C THR A 8 -2.07 0.72 19.07
N GLU A 9 -2.15 -0.49 18.51
CA GLU A 9 -1.05 -1.14 17.81
C GLU A 9 -0.84 -0.31 16.55
N MET A 10 0.36 0.25 16.43
CA MET A 10 0.80 0.88 15.19
C MET A 10 0.54 -0.09 14.04
N LEU A 11 -0.01 0.42 12.94
CA LEU A 11 -0.31 -0.37 11.75
C LEU A 11 0.94 -1.15 11.28
N LYS A 12 0.81 -2.47 11.15
CA LYS A 12 1.90 -3.37 10.72
C LYS A 12 1.63 -3.94 9.33
N VAL A 13 2.71 -4.09 8.55
CA VAL A 13 2.69 -4.83 7.29
C VAL A 13 2.96 -6.30 7.61
N GLU A 14 2.01 -7.18 7.30
CA GLU A 14 2.08 -8.61 7.58
C GLU A 14 2.90 -9.36 6.50
N CYS A 15 4.21 -9.12 6.43
CA CYS A 15 5.07 -9.77 5.42
C CYS A 15 5.14 -11.30 5.56
N ASP A 16 5.21 -11.80 6.79
CA ASP A 16 5.33 -13.24 7.08
C ASP A 16 4.14 -14.04 6.53
N ARG A 17 2.95 -13.43 6.50
CA ARG A 17 1.73 -14.02 5.94
C ARG A 17 1.89 -14.42 4.47
N TRP A 18 2.76 -13.73 3.74
CA TRP A 18 3.00 -13.92 2.32
C TRP A 18 4.37 -14.55 2.03
N ASN A 19 5.08 -15.03 3.07
CA ASN A 19 6.47 -15.48 2.97
C ASN A 19 7.37 -14.43 2.30
N GLU A 20 7.11 -13.16 2.59
CA GLU A 20 7.85 -12.01 2.10
C GLU A 20 8.65 -11.35 3.23
N SER A 21 9.51 -10.40 2.87
CA SER A 21 10.25 -9.56 3.80
C SER A 21 10.29 -8.11 3.29
N ALA A 22 10.74 -7.19 4.13
CA ALA A 22 10.96 -5.80 3.73
C ALA A 22 11.87 -5.70 2.49
N SER A 23 12.93 -6.52 2.42
CA SER A 23 13.85 -6.51 1.26
C SER A 23 13.17 -6.96 -0.03
N ILE A 24 12.28 -7.96 0.04
CA ILE A 24 11.49 -8.41 -1.12
C ILE A 24 10.55 -7.30 -1.59
N LEU A 25 9.90 -6.56 -0.68
CA LEU A 25 9.06 -5.42 -1.05
C LEU A 25 9.86 -4.33 -1.75
N ARG A 26 11.06 -4.02 -1.26
CA ARG A 26 11.99 -3.08 -1.91
C ARG A 26 12.38 -3.55 -3.30
N GLU A 27 12.74 -4.82 -3.45
CA GLU A 27 13.11 -5.40 -4.75
C GLU A 27 11.95 -5.31 -5.75
N LYS A 28 10.75 -5.70 -5.34
CA LYS A 28 9.53 -5.57 -6.16
C LYS A 28 9.27 -4.12 -6.56
N ALA A 29 9.50 -3.16 -5.65
CA ALA A 29 9.35 -1.75 -5.97
C ALA A 29 10.34 -1.30 -7.04
N LEU A 30 11.62 -1.68 -6.91
CA LEU A 30 12.66 -1.33 -7.88
C LEU A 30 12.39 -1.90 -9.27
N LYS A 31 11.81 -3.11 -9.33
CA LYS A 31 11.42 -3.79 -10.58
C LYS A 31 10.05 -3.35 -11.14
N ALA A 32 9.28 -2.55 -10.41
CA ALA A 32 7.92 -2.19 -10.83
C ALA A 32 7.92 -1.21 -12.02
N GLU A 33 7.24 -1.59 -13.12
CA GLU A 33 7.13 -0.76 -14.33
C GLU A 33 6.41 0.58 -14.07
N HIS A 34 5.36 0.57 -13.26
CA HIS A 34 4.57 1.77 -12.96
C HIS A 34 5.03 2.49 -11.69
N ALA A 35 5.20 3.81 -11.78
CA ALA A 35 5.58 4.66 -10.65
C ALA A 35 4.63 4.56 -9.45
N ARG A 36 3.32 4.42 -9.68
CA ARG A 36 2.32 4.24 -8.61
C ARG A 36 2.48 2.90 -7.88
N THR A 37 2.82 1.82 -8.60
CA THR A 37 3.11 0.52 -7.99
C THR A 37 4.37 0.61 -7.12
N ARG A 38 5.43 1.24 -7.67
CA ARG A 38 6.70 1.48 -6.97
C ARG A 38 6.50 2.27 -5.68
N GLU A 39 5.77 3.37 -5.74
CA GLU A 39 5.44 4.22 -4.60
C GLU A 39 4.76 3.43 -3.48
N ARG A 40 3.74 2.63 -3.84
CA ARG A 40 2.98 1.81 -2.89
C ARG A 40 3.87 0.77 -2.19
N LEU A 41 4.70 0.06 -2.96
CA LEU A 41 5.61 -0.95 -2.41
C LEU A 41 6.69 -0.33 -1.52
N MET A 42 7.24 0.83 -1.90
CA MET A 42 8.18 1.57 -1.05
C MET A 42 7.52 2.05 0.25
N ALA A 43 6.26 2.50 0.20
CA ALA A 43 5.54 2.90 1.40
C ALA A 43 5.41 1.75 2.41
N LEU A 44 5.14 0.52 1.96
CA LEU A 44 5.11 -0.65 2.83
C LEU A 44 6.50 -1.01 3.36
N TYR A 45 7.54 -0.96 2.51
CA TYR A 45 8.92 -1.17 2.94
C TYR A 45 9.32 -0.22 4.08
N GLU A 46 9.01 1.06 3.95
CA GLU A 46 9.28 2.07 4.98
C GLU A 46 8.56 1.76 6.31
N ILE A 47 7.33 1.25 6.25
CA ILE A 47 6.58 0.83 7.44
C ILE A 47 7.18 -0.43 8.07
N CYS A 48 7.62 -1.40 7.27
CA CYS A 48 8.37 -2.56 7.78
C CYS A 48 9.64 -2.14 8.53
N ASN A 49 10.28 -1.04 8.13
CA ASN A 49 11.47 -0.50 8.79
C ASN A 49 11.15 0.47 9.94
N GLY A 50 9.90 0.51 10.40
CA GLY A 50 9.51 1.22 11.62
C GLY A 50 8.94 2.62 11.42
N LYS A 51 8.75 3.09 10.18
CA LYS A 51 8.00 4.35 9.96
C LYS A 51 6.50 4.12 10.16
N SER A 52 5.83 5.12 10.71
CA SER A 52 4.36 5.17 10.75
C SER A 52 3.77 5.62 9.41
N ALA A 53 2.51 5.29 9.16
CA ALA A 53 1.76 5.78 7.99
C ALA A 53 1.78 7.32 7.88
N THR A 54 1.79 8.03 9.02
CA THR A 54 1.91 9.50 9.07
C THR A 54 3.28 10.00 8.61
N GLN A 55 4.37 9.36 9.05
CA GLN A 55 5.72 9.71 8.61
C GLN A 55 5.91 9.44 7.12
N VAL A 56 5.41 8.30 6.64
CA VAL A 56 5.46 7.96 5.22
C VAL A 56 4.65 8.95 4.39
N GLY A 57 3.40 9.23 4.78
CA GLY A 57 2.54 10.20 4.11
C GLY A 57 3.16 11.59 4.00
N ARG A 58 3.80 12.07 5.07
CA ARG A 58 4.55 13.34 5.05
C ARG A 58 5.72 13.31 4.05
N SER A 59 6.49 12.22 4.00
CA SER A 59 7.63 12.11 3.08
C SER A 59 7.24 11.96 1.61
N THR A 60 6.06 11.39 1.32
CA THR A 60 5.58 11.14 -0.05
C THR A 60 4.53 12.14 -0.54
N GLY A 61 4.10 13.09 0.31
CA GLY A 61 3.00 14.01 0.00
C GLY A 61 1.63 13.31 -0.08
N ARG A 62 1.49 12.13 0.54
CA ARG A 62 0.25 11.36 0.54
C ARG A 62 -0.51 11.54 1.85
N ASN A 63 -1.84 11.43 1.76
CA ASN A 63 -2.68 11.35 2.94
C ASN A 63 -2.33 10.05 3.71
N PRO A 64 -2.06 10.11 5.03
CA PRO A 64 -1.80 8.92 5.84
C PRO A 64 -2.88 7.84 5.69
N GLN A 65 -4.15 8.22 5.53
CA GLN A 65 -5.25 7.28 5.31
C GLN A 65 -5.06 6.45 4.03
N THR A 66 -4.55 7.05 2.96
CA THR A 66 -4.23 6.33 1.72
C THR A 66 -3.11 5.31 1.93
N ILE A 67 -2.10 5.65 2.75
CA ILE A 67 -1.04 4.71 3.11
C ILE A 67 -1.61 3.56 3.94
N MET A 68 -2.50 3.86 4.91
CA MET A 68 -3.17 2.82 5.71
C MET A 68 -3.99 1.87 4.84
N GLU A 69 -4.72 2.39 3.86
CA GLU A 69 -5.47 1.58 2.90
C GLU A 69 -4.57 0.63 2.09
N TRP A 70 -3.37 1.07 1.70
CA TRP A 70 -2.41 0.20 0.99
C TRP A 70 -1.95 -0.95 1.86
N VAL A 71 -1.61 -0.70 3.13
CA VAL A 71 -1.23 -1.75 4.09
C VAL A 71 -2.39 -2.72 4.29
N HIS A 72 -3.60 -2.21 4.53
CA HIS A 72 -4.77 -3.07 4.69
C HIS A 72 -5.05 -3.93 3.45
N ARG A 73 -4.86 -3.39 2.25
CA ARG A 73 -5.05 -4.14 1.01
C ARG A 73 -4.00 -5.25 0.85
N TYR A 74 -2.74 -4.95 1.18
CA TYR A 74 -1.66 -5.92 1.20
C TYR A 74 -1.88 -7.02 2.24
N ASN A 75 -2.20 -6.67 3.49
CA ASN A 75 -2.43 -7.68 4.54
C ASN A 75 -3.61 -8.61 4.16
N ARG A 76 -4.63 -8.11 3.45
CA ARG A 76 -5.75 -8.92 2.97
C ARG A 76 -5.44 -9.80 1.77
N SER A 77 -4.63 -9.33 0.82
CA SER A 77 -4.59 -9.93 -0.53
C SER A 77 -3.22 -9.91 -1.23
N GLY A 78 -2.16 -9.51 -0.52
CA GLY A 78 -0.78 -9.53 -1.00
C GLY A 78 -0.40 -8.40 -1.96
N ALA A 79 0.86 -8.42 -2.40
CA ALA A 79 1.50 -7.38 -3.19
C ALA A 79 0.83 -7.10 -4.55
N GLU A 80 0.18 -8.11 -5.15
CA GLU A 80 -0.49 -7.99 -6.45
C GLU A 80 -1.57 -6.90 -6.46
N THR A 81 -2.23 -6.69 -5.32
CA THR A 81 -3.28 -5.67 -5.19
C THR A 81 -2.77 -4.22 -5.14
N LEU A 82 -1.45 -4.05 -5.01
CA LEU A 82 -0.79 -2.76 -5.06
C LEU A 82 -0.40 -2.37 -6.47
N LYS A 83 -0.42 -3.31 -7.43
CA LYS A 83 -0.15 -3.00 -8.84
C LYS A 83 -1.15 -1.97 -9.34
N TYR A 84 -0.62 -0.97 -10.02
CA TYR A 84 -1.46 -0.01 -10.73
C TYR A 84 -2.21 -0.75 -11.83
N ARG A 85 -3.54 -0.63 -11.78
CA ARG A 85 -4.43 -1.05 -12.86
C ARG A 85 -5.06 0.19 -13.45
N HIS A 86 -4.85 0.40 -14.74
CA HIS A 86 -5.56 1.45 -15.46
C HIS A 86 -7.05 1.08 -15.49
N THR A 87 -7.85 1.75 -14.67
CA THR A 87 -9.30 1.71 -14.82
C THR A 87 -9.59 2.56 -16.05
N GLY A 88 -9.87 1.93 -17.20
CA GLY A 88 -10.33 2.64 -18.39
C GLY A 88 -11.37 3.66 -17.96
N GLY A 89 -11.14 4.93 -18.27
CA GLY A 89 -12.06 5.99 -17.92
C GLY A 89 -13.45 5.68 -18.46
N TYR A 90 -14.48 6.29 -17.88
CA TYR A 90 -15.81 6.23 -18.46
C TYR A 90 -15.75 6.73 -19.91
N THR A 91 -16.17 5.89 -20.85
CA THR A 91 -16.39 6.32 -22.24
C THR A 91 -17.34 7.52 -22.19
N PRO A 92 -16.95 8.70 -22.73
CA PRO A 92 -17.84 9.85 -22.73
C PRO A 92 -19.13 9.50 -23.48
N LEU A 93 -20.28 9.74 -22.83
CA LEU A 93 -21.61 9.35 -23.33
C LEU A 93 -22.02 10.10 -24.61
N PHE A 94 -21.31 11.16 -24.99
CA PHE A 94 -21.61 11.95 -26.18
C PHE A 94 -20.35 12.11 -27.05
N HIS A 95 -20.30 11.37 -28.15
CA HIS A 95 -19.56 11.79 -29.33
C HIS A 95 -20.49 12.71 -30.12
N HIS A 96 -20.29 14.03 -30.04
CA HIS A 96 -20.87 14.92 -31.04
C HIS A 96 -20.20 14.62 -32.37
N ARG A 97 -21.01 14.21 -33.35
CA ARG A 97 -20.61 13.93 -34.73
C ARG A 97 -20.76 15.19 -35.57
#